data_AF-A0A8J6YFP4-F1
#
_entry.id   AF-A0A8J6YFP4-F1
#
_cell.length_a   1.000
_cell.length_b   1.000
_cell.length_c   1.000
_cell.angle_alpha   90.00
_cell.angle_beta   90.00
_cell.angle_gamma   90.00
#
_symmetry.space_group_name_H-M   'P 1'
#
loop_
_entity.id
_entity.type
_entity.pdbx_description
1 polymer ?
#
loop_
_entity_poly.entity_id
_entity_poly.type
_entity_poly.pdbx_seq_one_letter_code
_entity_poly.pdbx_strand_id
1 'polypeptide(L)'
;MKNFLAMVCLLLILSAPASAMNLTLHEPIGIITLGREPFTLNIEGYTKLDGDFSKGVAVFGDNLYFHFDCRKVMEENFDAASRFGGSDSSNAVPVYVFEGRTQIYPISGDDGRNFYLLATETGGGSSLKVIGDRDGSWVKYFDTLNMRNQIPYEFYLDGFRADGDTIIFLYKEWQKENYCQLCYKWDEAAQWFGVEVQ
;
A
#
# COMPACT_ATOMS: atom_id res chain seq x y z
N MET A 1 -44.96 32.96 1.73
CA MET A 1 -44.09 31.95 2.39
C MET A 1 -44.31 30.52 1.86
N LYS A 2 -44.47 30.31 0.54
CA LYS A 2 -44.57 28.95 -0.05
C LYS A 2 -43.30 28.54 -0.82
N ASN A 3 -42.46 29.51 -1.19
CA ASN A 3 -41.27 29.25 -2.01
C ASN A 3 -40.02 28.87 -1.20
N PHE A 4 -40.04 29.06 0.13
CA PHE A 4 -38.90 28.75 0.99
C PHE A 4 -38.80 27.25 1.32
N LEU A 5 -39.95 26.58 1.45
CA LEU A 5 -40.01 25.16 1.80
C LEU A 5 -39.56 24.24 0.64
N ALA A 6 -39.87 24.64 -0.61
CA ALA A 6 -39.42 23.91 -1.80
C ALA A 6 -37.89 23.97 -2.00
N MET A 7 -37.25 25.08 -1.61
CA MET A 7 -35.81 25.25 -1.75
C MET A 7 -35.03 24.42 -0.72
N VAL A 8 -35.55 24.26 0.50
CA VAL A 8 -34.96 23.41 1.55
C VAL A 8 -35.08 21.92 1.20
N CYS A 9 -36.20 21.49 0.60
CA CYS A 9 -36.33 20.10 0.12
C CYS A 9 -35.42 19.79 -1.08
N LEU A 10 -35.17 20.76 -1.98
CA LEU A 10 -34.25 20.57 -3.10
C LEU A 10 -32.79 20.49 -2.67
N LEU A 11 -32.41 21.18 -1.58
CA LEU A 11 -31.07 21.10 -0.97
C LEU A 11 -30.84 19.78 -0.21
N LEU A 12 -31.89 19.15 0.34
CA LEU A 12 -31.80 17.86 1.03
C LEU A 12 -31.75 16.64 0.09
N ILE A 13 -32.15 16.79 -1.18
CA ILE A 13 -32.06 15.72 -2.19
C ILE A 13 -30.65 15.62 -2.79
N LEU A 14 -29.78 16.61 -2.57
CA LEU A 14 -28.42 16.64 -3.09
C LEU A 14 -27.36 16.05 -2.15
N SER A 15 -27.71 15.65 -0.93
CA SER A 15 -26.85 14.84 -0.06
C SER A 15 -27.27 13.38 -0.13
N ALA A 16 -27.14 12.76 -1.30
CA ALA A 16 -27.04 11.30 -1.33
C ALA A 16 -25.80 10.95 -0.48
N PRO A 17 -25.91 10.05 0.53
CA PRO A 17 -24.72 9.60 1.23
C PRO A 17 -23.77 9.03 0.18
N ALA A 18 -22.57 9.62 0.08
CA ALA A 18 -21.53 9.06 -0.75
C ALA A 18 -21.27 7.66 -0.20
N SER A 19 -21.64 6.63 -0.95
CA SER A 19 -21.46 5.26 -0.48
C SER A 19 -19.97 5.00 -0.30
N ALA A 20 -19.60 4.34 0.79
CA ALA A 20 -18.22 3.95 1.03
C ALA A 20 -17.71 3.09 -0.14
N MET A 21 -16.49 3.36 -0.58
CA MET A 21 -15.86 2.72 -1.74
C MET A 21 -15.72 1.22 -1.51
N ASN A 22 -16.17 0.38 -2.44
CA ASN A 22 -15.89 -1.06 -2.38
C ASN A 22 -14.52 -1.36 -2.97
N LEU A 23 -13.76 -2.19 -2.27
CA LEU A 23 -12.43 -2.61 -2.66
C LEU A 23 -12.45 -4.03 -3.22
N THR A 24 -11.66 -4.23 -4.26
CA THR A 24 -11.28 -5.56 -4.76
C THR A 24 -9.78 -5.70 -4.68
N LEU A 25 -9.32 -6.72 -3.97
CA LEU A 25 -7.92 -7.12 -3.91
C LEU A 25 -7.62 -8.12 -5.02
N HIS A 26 -6.53 -7.92 -5.75
CA HIS A 26 -6.13 -8.78 -6.86
C HIS A 26 -4.88 -9.60 -6.51
N GLU A 27 -4.61 -10.62 -7.34
CA GLU A 27 -3.37 -11.42 -7.27
C GLU A 27 -2.12 -10.54 -7.41
N PRO A 28 -0.97 -10.98 -6.86
CA PRO A 28 0.24 -10.18 -6.89
C PRO A 28 0.74 -10.01 -8.32
N ILE A 29 1.05 -8.76 -8.70
CA ILE A 29 1.56 -8.42 -10.03
C ILE A 29 3.07 -8.37 -10.10
N GLY A 30 3.74 -8.46 -8.95
CA GLY A 30 5.18 -8.41 -8.90
C GLY A 30 5.75 -8.79 -7.55
N ILE A 31 7.03 -9.18 -7.57
CA ILE A 31 7.81 -9.53 -6.40
C ILE A 31 9.16 -8.85 -6.51
N ILE A 32 9.60 -8.23 -5.42
CA ILE A 32 10.97 -7.72 -5.26
C ILE A 32 11.61 -8.51 -4.14
N THR A 33 12.77 -9.10 -4.40
CA THR A 33 13.56 -9.79 -3.38
C THR A 33 14.92 -9.14 -3.25
N LEU A 34 15.29 -8.82 -2.02
CA LEU A 34 16.55 -8.21 -1.63
C LEU A 34 17.30 -9.14 -0.68
N GLY A 35 18.50 -9.56 -1.07
CA GLY A 35 19.45 -10.28 -0.21
C GLY A 35 20.69 -9.44 0.07
N ARG A 36 21.30 -9.57 1.27
CA ARG A 36 22.46 -8.75 1.66
C ARG A 36 23.83 -9.35 1.32
N GLU A 37 23.99 -10.67 1.22
CA GLU A 37 25.32 -11.28 1.06
C GLU A 37 25.35 -12.49 0.10
N PRO A 38 25.86 -12.33 -1.15
CA PRO A 38 26.15 -11.06 -1.82
C PRO A 38 24.86 -10.23 -2.03
N PHE A 39 25.01 -8.91 -2.17
CA PHE A 39 23.85 -8.06 -2.44
C PHE A 39 23.18 -8.52 -3.74
N THR A 40 21.90 -8.85 -3.66
CA THR A 40 21.11 -9.31 -4.80
C THR A 40 19.77 -8.60 -4.81
N LEU A 41 19.42 -8.02 -5.96
CA LEU A 41 18.09 -7.52 -6.25
C LEU A 41 17.50 -8.41 -7.34
N ASN A 42 16.40 -9.09 -7.01
CA ASN A 42 15.58 -9.80 -7.97
C ASN A 42 14.23 -9.10 -8.10
N ILE A 43 13.78 -8.89 -9.33
CA ILE A 43 12.50 -8.25 -9.64
C ILE A 43 11.75 -9.16 -10.60
N GLU A 44 10.58 -9.62 -10.18
CA GLU A 44 9.72 -10.53 -10.94
C GLU A 44 8.38 -9.86 -11.25
N GLY A 45 7.79 -10.16 -12.41
CA GLY A 45 6.47 -9.63 -12.81
C GLY A 45 6.48 -8.21 -13.39
N TYR A 46 7.66 -7.61 -13.61
CA TYR A 46 7.73 -6.31 -14.27
C TYR A 46 7.33 -6.41 -15.75
N THR A 47 6.59 -5.41 -16.24
CA THR A 47 6.21 -5.27 -17.66
C THR A 47 7.30 -4.55 -18.47
N LYS A 48 8.07 -3.68 -17.80
CA LYS A 48 9.21 -2.96 -18.37
C LYS A 48 10.30 -2.75 -17.31
N LEU A 49 11.56 -2.85 -17.73
CA LEU A 49 12.73 -2.47 -16.95
C LEU A 49 13.57 -1.50 -17.76
N ASP A 50 13.91 -0.35 -17.17
CA ASP A 50 14.86 0.62 -17.70
C ASP A 50 16.04 0.75 -16.73
N GLY A 51 17.26 0.63 -17.22
CA GLY A 51 18.48 0.51 -16.41
C GLY A 51 18.97 -0.93 -16.22
N ASP A 52 19.67 -1.17 -15.12
CA ASP A 52 20.18 -2.50 -14.73
C ASP A 52 19.78 -2.83 -13.28
N PHE A 53 20.12 -4.03 -12.79
CA PHE A 53 19.80 -4.45 -11.42
C PHE A 53 20.63 -3.74 -10.32
N SER A 54 21.51 -2.80 -10.69
CA SER A 54 22.19 -1.89 -9.76
C SER A 54 21.48 -0.54 -9.62
N LYS A 55 20.84 -0.06 -10.69
CA LYS A 55 20.01 1.15 -10.70
C LYS A 55 19.07 1.14 -11.88
N GLY A 56 17.80 1.46 -11.63
CA GLY A 56 16.82 1.53 -12.69
C GLY A 56 15.41 1.84 -12.22
N VAL A 57 14.47 1.61 -13.13
CA VAL A 57 13.05 1.72 -12.91
C VAL A 57 12.36 0.47 -13.47
N ALA A 58 11.67 -0.26 -12.60
CA ALA A 58 10.82 -1.37 -12.98
C ALA A 58 9.35 -0.91 -12.99
N VAL A 59 8.59 -1.31 -14.00
CA VAL A 59 7.15 -1.01 -14.12
C VAL A 59 6.36 -2.27 -13.83
N PHE A 60 5.36 -2.17 -12.97
CA PHE A 60 4.41 -3.23 -12.65
C PHE A 60 3.01 -2.84 -13.11
N GLY A 61 2.32 -3.79 -13.74
CA GLY A 61 1.03 -3.51 -14.37
C GLY A 61 1.15 -2.35 -15.36
N ASP A 62 0.18 -1.43 -15.29
CA ASP A 62 0.06 -0.33 -16.25
C ASP A 62 0.71 0.99 -15.77
N ASN A 63 0.81 1.22 -14.46
CA ASN A 63 1.14 2.55 -13.95
C ASN A 63 1.92 2.61 -12.62
N LEU A 64 2.40 1.49 -12.09
CA LEU A 64 3.23 1.49 -10.88
C LEU A 64 4.71 1.39 -11.23
N TYR A 65 5.49 2.41 -10.87
CA TYR A 65 6.93 2.49 -11.11
C TYR A 65 7.68 2.30 -9.82
N PHE A 66 8.61 1.34 -9.81
CA PHE A 66 9.57 1.11 -8.75
C PHE A 66 10.93 1.68 -9.17
N HIS A 67 11.32 2.79 -8.54
CA HIS A 67 12.61 3.44 -8.73
C HIS A 67 13.60 2.89 -7.72
N PHE A 68 14.76 2.42 -8.17
CA PHE A 68 15.76 1.82 -7.29
C PHE A 68 17.19 2.24 -7.64
N ASP A 69 18.02 2.42 -6.61
CA ASP A 69 19.47 2.62 -6.73
C ASP A 69 20.17 1.80 -5.65
N CYS A 70 20.51 0.54 -5.97
CA CYS A 70 21.11 -0.43 -5.07
C CYS A 70 22.47 0.02 -4.50
N ARG A 71 23.15 0.95 -5.18
CA ARG A 71 24.41 1.53 -4.66
C ARG A 71 24.14 2.43 -3.46
N LYS A 72 23.09 3.26 -3.55
CA LYS A 72 22.63 4.11 -2.44
C LYS A 72 22.05 3.28 -1.30
N VAL A 73 21.43 2.14 -1.59
CA VAL A 73 20.95 1.20 -0.55
C VAL A 73 22.07 0.78 0.41
N MET A 74 23.30 0.63 -0.09
CA MET A 74 24.46 0.19 0.70
C MET A 74 25.16 1.34 1.45
N GLU A 75 24.99 2.58 0.98
CA GLU A 75 25.75 3.76 1.44
C GLU A 75 24.90 4.78 2.24
N GLU A 76 23.58 4.84 2.00
CA GLU A 76 22.64 5.81 2.57
C GLU A 76 21.44 5.10 3.26
N ASN A 77 20.65 5.85 4.04
CA ASN A 77 19.39 5.34 4.60
C ASN A 77 18.52 4.71 3.50
N PHE A 78 18.14 3.44 3.67
CA PHE A 78 17.46 2.60 2.67
C PHE A 78 16.18 3.23 2.07
N ASP A 79 15.43 4.00 2.87
CA ASP A 79 14.22 4.72 2.45
C ASP A 79 14.43 5.64 1.25
N ALA A 80 15.64 6.20 1.10
CA ALA A 80 15.96 7.14 0.03
C ALA A 80 16.26 6.46 -1.31
N ALA A 81 16.54 5.16 -1.28
CA ALA A 81 17.07 4.43 -2.43
C ALA A 81 16.02 3.59 -3.17
N SER A 82 14.85 3.37 -2.57
CA SER A 82 13.71 2.66 -3.16
C SER A 82 12.42 3.47 -3.05
N ARG A 83 11.76 3.73 -4.19
CA ARG A 83 10.52 4.51 -4.24
C ARG A 83 9.49 3.86 -5.14
N PHE A 84 8.23 3.95 -4.77
CA PHE A 84 7.12 3.51 -5.61
C PHE A 84 6.22 4.68 -5.96
N GLY A 85 5.78 4.74 -7.21
CA GLY A 85 4.74 5.68 -7.62
C GLY A 85 4.69 5.89 -9.12
N GLY A 86 4.70 7.15 -9.54
CA GLY A 86 4.60 7.51 -10.94
C GLY A 86 5.93 7.38 -11.69
N SER A 87 5.89 7.63 -13.00
CA SER A 87 7.08 7.59 -13.86
C SER A 87 8.17 8.59 -13.46
N ASP A 88 7.79 9.67 -12.77
CA ASP A 88 8.72 10.62 -12.18
C ASP A 88 9.01 10.25 -10.72
N SER A 89 10.28 9.98 -10.41
CA SER A 89 10.75 9.67 -9.05
C SER A 89 10.47 10.76 -8.01
N SER A 90 10.27 12.02 -8.44
CA SER A 90 9.88 13.12 -7.56
C SER A 90 8.44 12.96 -7.07
N ASN A 91 7.58 12.34 -7.89
CA ASN A 91 6.20 11.96 -7.60
C ASN A 91 6.11 10.47 -7.27
N ALA A 92 6.95 10.05 -6.32
CA ALA A 92 6.96 8.69 -5.80
C ALA A 92 7.17 8.70 -4.30
N VAL A 93 6.55 7.74 -3.63
CA VAL A 93 6.63 7.53 -2.19
C VAL A 93 7.91 6.76 -1.87
N PRO A 94 8.78 7.26 -0.96
CA PRO A 94 9.88 6.46 -0.44
C PRO A 94 9.35 5.28 0.35
N VAL A 95 9.84 4.09 0.03
CA VAL A 95 9.43 2.84 0.66
C VAL A 95 10.67 2.07 1.06
N TYR A 96 10.86 1.84 2.36
CA TYR A 96 11.81 0.86 2.85
C TYR A 96 11.45 -0.53 2.32
N VAL A 97 12.26 -1.10 1.43
CA VAL A 97 12.14 -2.50 1.01
C VAL A 97 13.15 -3.30 1.83
N PHE A 98 12.72 -4.01 2.87
CA PHE A 98 13.66 -4.75 3.72
C PHE A 98 14.41 -5.86 2.96
N GLU A 99 15.52 -6.31 3.55
CA GLU A 99 16.05 -7.64 3.23
C GLU A 99 14.95 -8.67 3.42
N GLY A 100 14.61 -9.37 2.35
CA GLY A 100 13.42 -10.19 2.28
C GLY A 100 12.67 -10.02 0.98
N ARG A 101 11.38 -10.35 1.03
CA ARG A 101 10.51 -10.47 -0.14
C ARG A 101 9.34 -9.51 -0.01
N THR A 102 9.23 -8.58 -0.95
CA THR A 102 8.09 -7.67 -1.07
C THR A 102 7.21 -8.09 -2.24
N GLN A 103 5.96 -8.45 -1.95
CA GLN A 103 4.94 -8.70 -2.95
C GLN A 103 4.07 -7.46 -3.16
N ILE A 104 3.64 -7.26 -4.41
CA ILE A 104 2.88 -6.10 -4.86
C ILE A 104 1.48 -6.55 -5.27
N TYR A 105 0.47 -6.18 -4.49
CA TYR A 105 -0.93 -6.52 -4.74
C TYR A 105 -1.71 -5.29 -5.20
N PRO A 106 -2.31 -5.31 -6.40
CA PRO A 106 -3.22 -4.25 -6.82
C PRO A 106 -4.51 -4.31 -6.00
N ILE A 107 -5.05 -3.14 -5.72
CA ILE A 107 -6.37 -2.97 -5.11
C ILE A 107 -7.15 -1.98 -5.98
N SER A 108 -8.33 -2.37 -6.43
CA SER A 108 -9.22 -1.49 -7.19
C SER A 108 -10.38 -1.02 -6.32
N GLY A 109 -10.66 0.27 -6.34
CA GLY A 109 -11.90 0.86 -5.87
C GLY A 109 -12.97 0.83 -6.96
N ASP A 110 -14.23 0.68 -6.58
CA ASP A 110 -15.38 0.80 -7.50
C ASP A 110 -15.58 2.21 -8.09
N ASP A 111 -14.89 3.21 -7.55
CA ASP A 111 -14.79 4.57 -8.08
C ASP A 111 -13.68 4.77 -9.12
N GLY A 112 -12.95 3.70 -9.47
CA GLY A 112 -11.88 3.71 -10.46
C GLY A 112 -10.49 4.08 -9.91
N ARG A 113 -10.36 4.36 -8.60
CA ARG A 113 -9.04 4.54 -7.99
C ARG A 113 -8.31 3.21 -7.85
N ASN A 114 -7.00 3.26 -8.03
CA ASN A 114 -6.12 2.10 -7.85
C ASN A 114 -5.11 2.36 -6.75
N PHE A 115 -4.98 1.38 -5.86
CA PHE A 115 -4.02 1.35 -4.77
C PHE A 115 -3.14 0.12 -4.91
N TYR A 116 -2.05 0.12 -4.17
CA TYR A 116 -1.10 -0.98 -4.15
C TYR A 116 -0.74 -1.29 -2.72
N LEU A 117 -1.00 -2.53 -2.32
CA LEU A 117 -0.49 -3.11 -1.09
C LEU A 117 0.89 -3.70 -1.36
N LEU A 118 1.87 -3.21 -0.59
CA LEU A 118 3.23 -3.73 -0.55
C LEU A 118 3.36 -4.56 0.73
N ALA A 119 3.38 -5.89 0.59
CA ALA A 119 3.54 -6.82 1.69
C ALA A 119 4.98 -7.34 1.71
N THR A 120 5.73 -6.99 2.74
CA THR A 120 7.15 -7.34 2.87
C THR A 120 7.33 -8.34 4.00
N GLU A 121 7.92 -9.47 3.70
CA GLU A 121 8.30 -10.50 4.66
C GLU A 121 9.82 -10.54 4.79
N THR A 122 10.30 -10.57 6.03
CA THR A 122 11.72 -10.57 6.39
C THR A 122 11.98 -11.66 7.42
N GLY A 123 13.25 -11.99 7.66
CA GLY A 123 13.62 -12.89 8.76
C GLY A 123 13.22 -12.38 10.16
N GLY A 124 12.91 -11.08 10.31
CA GLY A 124 12.46 -10.46 11.56
C GLY A 124 10.96 -10.17 11.63
N GLY A 125 10.17 -10.67 10.68
CA GLY A 125 8.72 -10.44 10.60
C GLY A 125 8.29 -9.66 9.37
N SER A 126 7.04 -9.20 9.38
CA SER A 126 6.36 -8.63 8.21
C SER A 126 6.10 -7.13 8.35
N SER A 127 6.03 -6.44 7.22
CA SER A 127 5.52 -5.07 7.16
C SER A 127 4.58 -4.88 5.98
N LEU A 128 3.59 -4.01 6.14
CA LEU A 128 2.56 -3.75 5.14
C LEU A 128 2.49 -2.26 4.89
N LYS A 129 2.38 -1.86 3.62
CA LYS A 129 2.19 -0.47 3.20
C LYS A 129 1.13 -0.42 2.12
N VAL A 130 0.25 0.57 2.17
CA VAL A 130 -0.66 0.88 1.05
C VAL A 130 -0.27 2.23 0.48
N ILE A 131 -0.07 2.27 -0.83
CA ILE A 131 0.22 3.47 -1.61
C ILE A 131 -0.78 3.62 -2.75
N GLY A 132 -0.91 4.81 -3.31
CA GLY A 132 -1.76 5.03 -4.49
C GLY A 132 -1.67 6.46 -4.99
N ASP A 133 -2.25 6.70 -6.16
CA ASP A 133 -2.41 8.05 -6.72
C ASP A 133 -3.58 8.76 -6.06
N ARG A 134 -3.33 10.00 -5.63
CA ARG A 134 -4.32 10.92 -5.12
C ARG A 134 -4.21 12.22 -5.90
N ASP A 135 -5.15 12.44 -6.80
CA ASP A 135 -5.25 13.67 -7.58
C ASP A 135 -3.94 13.99 -8.34
N GLY A 136 -3.29 12.95 -8.87
CA GLY A 136 -2.02 13.06 -9.60
C GLY A 136 -0.76 13.04 -8.72
N SER A 137 -0.89 12.91 -7.40
CA SER A 137 0.22 12.78 -6.47
C SER A 137 0.23 11.41 -5.79
N TRP A 138 1.37 10.74 -5.78
CA TRP A 138 1.50 9.47 -5.07
C TRP A 138 1.65 9.67 -3.58
N VAL A 139 0.82 8.99 -2.80
CA VAL A 139 0.78 9.09 -1.34
C VAL A 139 0.85 7.72 -0.68
N LYS A 140 1.38 7.70 0.55
CA LYS A 140 1.34 6.54 1.44
C LYS A 140 0.09 6.66 2.32
N TYR A 141 -0.87 5.76 2.11
CA TYR A 141 -2.08 5.68 2.92
C TYR A 141 -1.84 4.94 4.24
N PHE A 142 -0.92 3.97 4.23
CA PHE A 142 -0.70 3.09 5.36
C PHE A 142 0.75 2.60 5.44
N ASP A 143 1.24 2.41 6.67
CA ASP A 143 2.55 1.80 6.95
C ASP A 143 2.58 1.19 8.37
N THR A 144 2.64 -0.14 8.47
CA THR A 144 2.72 -0.83 9.79
C THR A 144 3.94 -0.40 10.58
N LEU A 145 5.04 0.02 9.93
CA LEU A 145 6.26 0.46 10.63
C LEU A 145 6.06 1.74 11.44
N ASN A 146 5.07 2.55 11.08
CA ASN A 146 4.70 3.77 11.82
C ASN A 146 3.68 3.48 12.93
N MET A 147 3.17 2.24 12.99
CA MET A 147 2.13 1.81 13.92
C MET A 147 2.66 0.86 15.00
N ARG A 148 3.97 0.93 15.31
CA ARG A 148 4.67 0.05 16.25
C ARG A 148 4.06 -0.01 17.67
N ASN A 149 3.26 0.97 18.06
CA ASN A 149 2.59 0.97 19.36
C ASN A 149 1.22 0.26 19.34
N GLN A 150 0.70 -0.05 18.15
CA GLN A 150 -0.62 -0.67 17.94
C GLN A 150 -0.51 -2.10 17.40
N ILE A 151 0.65 -2.46 16.84
CA ILE A 151 0.91 -3.78 16.26
C ILE A 151 2.20 -4.34 16.88
N PRO A 152 2.24 -5.63 17.24
CA PRO A 152 3.45 -6.31 17.70
C PRO A 152 4.63 -6.11 16.75
N TYR A 153 5.84 -6.00 17.30
CA TYR A 153 7.05 -5.72 16.52
C TYR A 153 7.40 -6.84 15.53
N GLU A 154 7.16 -8.10 15.93
CA GLU A 154 7.41 -9.29 15.10
C GLU A 154 6.11 -10.05 14.86
N PHE A 155 5.59 -9.95 13.64
CA PHE A 155 4.43 -10.72 13.20
C PHE A 155 4.64 -11.32 11.81
N TYR A 156 3.92 -12.41 11.55
CA TYR A 156 3.85 -13.07 10.25
C TYR A 156 2.52 -12.79 9.62
N LEU A 157 2.56 -12.41 8.35
CA LEU A 157 1.36 -12.33 7.54
C LEU A 157 0.81 -13.75 7.33
N ASP A 158 -0.45 -13.95 7.69
CA ASP A 158 -1.16 -15.21 7.47
C ASP A 158 -2.17 -15.08 6.31
N GLY A 159 -2.48 -13.85 5.94
CA GLY A 159 -3.29 -13.55 4.77
C GLY A 159 -3.86 -12.13 4.85
N PHE A 160 -4.54 -11.73 3.79
CA PHE A 160 -5.31 -10.49 3.78
C PHE A 160 -6.41 -10.60 2.74
N ARG A 161 -7.47 -9.83 2.93
CA ARG A 161 -8.62 -9.77 2.03
C ARG A 161 -9.24 -8.37 2.04
N ALA A 162 -10.01 -8.07 1.01
CA ALA A 162 -10.93 -6.94 1.03
C ALA A 162 -12.35 -7.44 1.39
N ASP A 163 -13.06 -6.68 2.21
CA ASP A 163 -14.47 -6.89 2.55
C ASP A 163 -15.18 -5.53 2.53
N GLY A 164 -15.96 -5.27 1.48
CA GLY A 164 -16.55 -3.96 1.23
C GLY A 164 -15.49 -2.86 1.15
N ASP A 165 -15.56 -1.89 2.05
CA ASP A 165 -14.64 -0.75 2.15
C ASP A 165 -13.44 -1.01 3.06
N THR A 166 -13.23 -2.26 3.49
CA THR A 166 -12.24 -2.61 4.50
C THR A 166 -11.19 -3.58 3.95
N ILE A 167 -9.90 -3.26 4.13
CA ILE A 167 -8.81 -4.24 3.95
C ILE A 167 -8.55 -4.89 5.30
N ILE A 168 -8.65 -6.21 5.37
CA ILE A 168 -8.42 -7.00 6.58
C ILE A 168 -7.10 -7.74 6.42
N PHE A 169 -6.16 -7.50 7.32
CA PHE A 169 -4.90 -8.24 7.40
C PHE A 169 -4.92 -9.21 8.56
N LEU A 170 -4.72 -10.49 8.26
CA LEU A 170 -4.58 -11.55 9.24
C LEU A 170 -3.10 -11.71 9.54
N TYR A 171 -2.75 -11.60 10.82
CA TYR A 171 -1.38 -11.82 11.25
C TYR A 171 -1.30 -12.73 12.48
N LYS A 172 -0.17 -13.41 12.57
CA LYS A 172 0.22 -14.22 13.71
C LYS A 172 1.40 -13.57 14.42
N GLU A 173 1.29 -13.39 15.72
CA GLU A 173 2.41 -12.93 16.54
C GLU A 173 3.50 -14.02 16.65
N TRP A 174 4.77 -13.61 16.63
CA TRP A 174 5.87 -14.54 16.92
C TRP A 174 5.61 -15.26 18.26
N GLN A 175 5.68 -16.60 18.24
CA GLN A 175 5.46 -17.49 19.40
C GLN A 175 4.04 -17.53 20.02
N LYS A 176 3.04 -16.87 19.46
CA LYS A 176 1.64 -17.03 19.89
C LYS A 176 0.80 -17.69 18.81
N GLU A 177 -0.19 -18.48 19.21
CA GLU A 177 -1.20 -19.05 18.30
C GLU A 177 -2.37 -18.10 18.04
N ASN A 178 -2.27 -16.85 18.51
CA ASN A 178 -3.30 -15.85 18.32
C ASN A 178 -3.24 -15.28 16.90
N TYR A 179 -4.40 -15.30 16.24
CA TYR A 179 -4.64 -14.60 14.99
C TYR A 179 -5.26 -13.25 15.34
N CYS A 180 -4.67 -12.18 14.83
CA CYS A 180 -5.18 -10.83 15.01
C CYS A 180 -5.54 -10.26 13.64
N GLN A 181 -6.51 -9.35 13.65
CA GLN A 181 -6.95 -8.66 12.44
C GLN A 181 -6.58 -7.19 12.51
N LEU A 182 -6.07 -6.64 11.40
CA LEU A 182 -5.98 -5.21 11.18
C LEU A 182 -6.95 -4.83 10.09
N CYS A 183 -7.97 -4.05 10.45
CA CYS A 183 -9.01 -3.60 9.54
C CYS A 183 -8.75 -2.15 9.13
N TYR A 184 -8.66 -1.90 7.82
CA TYR A 184 -8.44 -0.58 7.24
C TYR A 184 -9.63 -0.17 6.42
N LYS A 185 -10.45 0.71 7.00
CA LYS A 185 -11.69 1.19 6.40
C LYS A 185 -11.48 2.51 5.67
N TRP A 186 -12.05 2.62 4.46
CA TRP A 186 -12.08 3.89 3.72
C TRP A 186 -13.25 4.75 4.17
N ASP A 187 -13.00 6.05 4.38
CA ASP A 187 -14.04 7.03 4.62
C ASP A 187 -14.40 7.80 3.34
N GLU A 188 -15.47 8.60 3.44
CA GLU A 188 -16.06 9.35 2.32
C GLU A 188 -15.11 10.37 1.65
N ALA A 189 -14.00 10.74 2.32
CA ALA A 189 -13.02 11.71 1.84
C ALA A 189 -11.70 11.08 1.38
N ALA A 190 -11.57 9.74 1.41
CA ALA A 190 -10.29 9.05 1.26
C ALA A 190 -9.21 9.64 2.19
N GLN A 191 -9.63 9.97 3.41
CA GLN A 191 -8.81 10.49 4.51
C GLN A 191 -9.05 9.65 5.76
N TRP A 192 -8.35 8.52 5.82
CA TRP A 192 -7.99 7.72 7.00
C TRP A 192 -8.80 7.90 8.29
N PHE A 193 -9.45 6.83 8.76
CA PHE A 193 -9.80 6.68 10.17
C PHE A 193 -9.63 5.24 10.66
N GLY A 194 -8.69 5.06 11.57
CA GLY A 194 -8.72 4.00 12.57
C GLY A 194 -8.07 2.68 12.16
N VAL A 195 -7.27 2.15 13.09
CA VAL A 195 -6.94 0.72 13.12
C VAL A 195 -7.69 0.14 14.29
N GLU A 196 -8.62 -0.75 13.99
CA GLU A 196 -9.18 -1.65 14.99
C GLU A 196 -8.31 -2.91 14.99
N VAL A 197 -7.64 -3.15 16.12
CA VAL A 197 -6.99 -4.43 16.39
C VAL A 197 -8.04 -5.30 17.04
N GLN A 198 -8.42 -6.39 16.37
CA GLN A 198 -9.34 -7.41 16.88
C GLN A 198 -8.62 -8.73 17.09
#